data_AF-A0A2R7UR64-F1
#
_entry.id   AF-A0A2R7UR64-F1
#
_cell.length_a   1.000
_cell.length_b   1.000
_cell.length_c   1.000
_cell.angle_alpha   90.00
_cell.angle_beta   90.00
_cell.angle_gamma   90.00
#
_symmetry.space_group_name_H-M   'P 1'
#
loop_
_entity.id
_entity.type
_entity.pdbx_description
1 polymer ?
#
loop_
_entity_poly.entity_id
_entity_poly.type
_entity_poly.pdbx_seq_one_letter_code
_entity_poly.pdbx_strand_id
1 'polypeptide(L)'
;MKANDFTQNAQQAVAITANQALLASRQATFAVGGCIIENATGKVLVALHNRVLEPSASEAQPAFRLHDPTGHGERRLVDWY
;
A
#
# COMPACT_ATOMS: atom_id res chain seq x y z
N MET A 1 -2.23 5.93 -12.72
CA MET A 1 -3.39 5.49 -11.90
C MET A 1 -4.58 5.32 -12.82
N LYS A 2 -5.36 4.25 -12.67
CA LYS A 2 -6.84 4.24 -12.65
C LYS A 2 -7.29 2.84 -12.19
N ALA A 3 -7.07 2.54 -10.91
CA ALA A 3 -7.91 1.56 -10.22
C ALA A 3 -9.11 2.36 -9.73
N ASN A 4 -10.31 1.93 -10.12
CA ASN A 4 -11.63 2.51 -9.80
C ASN A 4 -11.58 3.68 -8.81
N ASP A 5 -11.82 4.90 -9.30
CA ASP A 5 -11.80 6.12 -8.46
C ASP A 5 -12.88 6.08 -7.36
N PHE A 6 -13.73 5.04 -7.32
CA PHE A 6 -14.83 4.85 -6.40
C PHE A 6 -14.98 3.39 -5.96
N THR A 7 -15.46 3.23 -4.73
CA THR A 7 -15.93 1.98 -4.16
C THR A 7 -17.34 2.19 -3.59
N GLN A 8 -18.24 1.25 -3.84
CA GLN A 8 -19.65 1.31 -3.44
C GLN A 8 -19.96 0.40 -2.25
N ASN A 9 -19.03 -0.48 -1.86
CA ASN A 9 -19.21 -1.42 -0.76
C ASN A 9 -17.87 -1.89 -0.20
N ALA A 10 -17.92 -2.59 0.93
CA ALA A 10 -16.74 -3.13 1.59
C ALA A 10 -15.95 -4.09 0.69
N GLN A 11 -16.61 -4.90 -0.15
CA GLN A 11 -15.93 -5.86 -1.02
C GLN A 11 -15.06 -5.18 -2.09
N GLN A 12 -15.56 -4.10 -2.69
CA GLN A 12 -14.80 -3.29 -3.65
C GLN A 12 -13.65 -2.55 -2.97
N ALA A 13 -13.86 -2.04 -1.75
CA ALA A 13 -12.80 -1.42 -0.96
C ALA A 13 -11.68 -2.44 -0.65
N VAL A 14 -12.05 -3.66 -0.23
CA VAL A 14 -11.11 -4.76 0.02
C VAL A 14 -10.36 -5.16 -1.24
N ALA A 15 -11.00 -5.18 -2.42
CA ALA A 15 -10.30 -5.48 -3.66
C ALA A 15 -9.18 -4.45 -3.96
N ILE A 16 -9.42 -3.17 -3.66
CA ILE A 16 -8.43 -2.11 -3.83
C ILE A 16 -7.26 -2.28 -2.84
N THR A 17 -7.56 -2.51 -1.55
CA THR A 17 -6.52 -2.69 -0.53
C THR A 17 -5.73 -3.98 -0.74
N ALA A 18 -6.38 -5.06 -1.17
CA ALA A 18 -5.74 -6.33 -1.53
C ALA A 18 -4.78 -6.17 -2.72
N ASN A 19 -5.15 -5.38 -3.73
CA ASN A 19 -4.24 -5.07 -4.83
C ASN A 19 -2.99 -4.33 -4.34
N GLN A 20 -3.13 -3.40 -3.37
CA GLN A 20 -1.98 -2.74 -2.74
C GLN A 20 -1.11 -3.73 -1.94
N ALA A 21 -1.71 -4.65 -1.20
CA ALA A 21 -0.97 -5.70 -0.50
C ALA A 21 -0.18 -6.62 -1.47
N LEU A 22 -0.74 -6.94 -2.63
CA LEU A 22 -0.04 -7.69 -3.69
C LEU A 22 1.14 -6.91 -4.27
N LEU A 23 0.98 -5.59 -4.49
CA LEU A 23 2.08 -4.73 -4.93
C LEU A 23 3.20 -4.68 -3.88
N ALA A 24 2.86 -4.60 -2.60
CA ALA A 24 3.80 -4.64 -1.49
C ALA A 24 4.60 -5.96 -1.48
N SER A 25 3.88 -7.08 -1.60
CA SER A 25 4.48 -8.41 -1.69
C SER A 25 5.47 -8.53 -2.86
N ARG A 26 5.10 -8.02 -4.04
CA ARG A 26 5.98 -7.98 -5.23
C ARG A 26 7.19 -7.07 -5.06
N GLN A 27 7.05 -5.98 -4.30
CA GLN A 27 8.16 -5.11 -3.92
C GLN A 27 9.07 -5.74 -2.84
N ALA A 28 8.75 -6.94 -2.33
CA ALA A 28 9.48 -7.57 -1.23
C ALA A 28 9.48 -6.74 0.08
N THR A 29 8.36 -6.07 0.36
CA THR A 29 8.05 -5.48 1.67
C THR A 29 6.90 -6.23 2.34
N PHE A 30 6.45 -5.81 3.52
CA PHE A 30 5.34 -6.51 4.19
C PHE A 30 4.08 -6.49 3.33
N ALA A 31 3.24 -7.51 3.34
CA ALA A 31 2.05 -7.56 2.47
C ALA A 31 0.87 -6.75 3.05
N VAL A 32 1.08 -5.45 3.29
CA VAL A 32 0.09 -4.55 3.90
C VAL A 32 -0.21 -3.39 2.96
N GLY A 33 -1.48 -3.23 2.60
CA GLY A 33 -1.99 -2.15 1.76
C GLY A 33 -3.32 -1.60 2.27
N GLY A 34 -3.61 -0.35 1.90
CA GLY A 34 -4.83 0.32 2.32
C GLY A 34 -5.25 1.43 1.36
N CYS A 35 -6.36 2.08 1.67
CA CYS A 35 -6.88 3.22 0.94
C CYS A 35 -7.64 4.17 1.87
N ILE A 36 -7.72 5.45 1.49
CA ILE A 36 -8.60 6.44 2.11
C ILE A 36 -9.79 6.63 1.18
N ILE A 37 -11.00 6.55 1.74
CA ILE A 37 -12.26 6.66 1.01
C ILE A 37 -13.05 7.84 1.58
N GLU A 38 -13.54 8.71 0.71
CA GLU A 38 -14.53 9.72 1.05
C GLU A 38 -15.87 9.02 1.32
N ASN A 39 -16.27 8.99 2.60
CA ASN A 39 -17.43 8.22 3.05
C ASN A 39 -18.75 8.61 2.34
N ALA A 40 -18.92 9.88 1.98
CA ALA A 40 -20.15 10.38 1.39
C ALA A 40 -20.37 9.91 -0.06
N THR A 41 -19.29 9.69 -0.81
CA THR A 41 -19.34 9.44 -2.26
C THR A 41 -18.79 8.08 -2.65
N GLY A 42 -18.03 7.44 -1.75
CA GLY A 42 -17.24 6.26 -2.06
C GLY A 42 -15.97 6.56 -2.84
N LYS A 43 -15.61 7.83 -3.06
CA LYS A 43 -14.41 8.20 -3.81
C LYS A 43 -13.16 7.73 -3.10
N VAL A 44 -12.27 7.04 -3.81
CA VAL A 44 -10.96 6.64 -3.31
C VAL A 44 -10.02 7.83 -3.47
N LEU A 45 -9.63 8.44 -2.36
CA LEU A 45 -8.73 9.59 -2.35
C LEU A 45 -7.28 9.16 -2.61
N VAL A 46 -6.89 8.02 -2.04
CA VAL A 46 -5.56 7.43 -2.22
C VAL A 46 -5.59 5.94 -1.93
N ALA A 47 -4.72 5.17 -2.58
CA ALA A 47 -4.43 3.78 -2.24
C ALA A 47 -2.92 3.56 -2.29
N LEU A 48 -2.35 3.11 -1.18
CA LEU A 48 -0.90 2.92 -1.00
C LEU A 48 -0.65 1.64 -0.20
N HIS A 49 0.54 1.09 -0.35
CA HIS A 49 1.04 0.01 0.48
C HIS A 49 2.20 0.47 1.37
N ASN A 50 2.52 -0.28 2.42
CA ASN A 50 3.69 0.03 3.26
C ASN A 50 5.01 -0.02 2.45
N ARG A 51 6.04 0.65 2.94
CA ARG A 51 7.41 0.67 2.40
C ARG A 51 8.44 0.58 3.52
N VAL A 52 8.19 -0.30 4.49
CA VAL A 52 9.14 -0.49 5.60
C VAL A 52 10.46 -1.05 5.09
N LEU A 53 10.35 -2.06 4.23
CA LEU A 53 11.47 -2.69 3.54
C LEU A 53 11.49 -2.33 2.05
N GLU A 54 12.67 -2.44 1.45
CA GLU A 54 12.90 -2.40 0.00
C GLU A 54 13.82 -3.54 -0.44
N PRO A 55 13.80 -3.96 -1.71
CA PRO A 55 14.73 -4.96 -2.22
C PRO A 55 16.19 -4.52 -2.03
N SER A 56 17.02 -5.42 -1.53
CA SER A 56 18.48 -5.19 -1.53
C SER A 56 19.04 -5.48 -2.92
N ALA A 57 19.87 -4.58 -3.45
CA ALA A 57 20.64 -4.82 -4.67
C ALA A 57 21.88 -5.71 -4.46
N SER A 58 22.14 -6.14 -3.22
CA SER A 58 23.33 -6.92 -2.86
C SER A 58 22.98 -8.37 -2.59
N GLU A 59 23.66 -9.28 -3.28
CA GLU A 59 23.60 -10.73 -3.03
C GLU A 59 24.28 -11.15 -1.70
N ALA A 60 25.02 -10.23 -1.06
CA ALA A 60 25.79 -10.48 0.17
C ALA A 60 25.11 -9.96 1.46
N GLN A 61 24.00 -9.23 1.33
CA GLN A 61 23.19 -8.68 2.42
C GLN A 61 21.83 -9.41 2.44
N PRO A 62 21.02 -9.32 3.52
CA PRO A 62 19.66 -9.85 3.48
C PRO A 62 18.91 -9.36 2.23
N ALA A 63 17.98 -10.18 1.73
CA ALA A 63 17.23 -9.93 0.48
C ALA A 63 16.48 -8.57 0.46
N PHE A 64 16.42 -7.89 1.60
CA PHE A 64 15.76 -6.62 1.82
C PHE A 64 16.65 -5.67 2.65
N ARG A 65 16.47 -4.38 2.44
CA ARG A 65 16.99 -3.29 3.27
C ARG A 65 15.84 -2.66 4.05
N LEU A 66 16.11 -2.25 5.29
CA LEU A 66 15.21 -1.36 6.01
C LEU A 66 15.27 0.01 5.32
N HIS A 67 14.15 0.43 4.73
CA HIS A 67 14.02 1.72 4.05
C HIS A 67 13.55 2.80 5.04
N ASP A 68 12.41 2.57 5.69
CA ASP A 68 11.86 3.45 6.73
C ASP A 68 11.07 2.62 7.75
N PRO A 69 11.54 2.48 9.01
CA PRO A 69 10.83 1.68 10.01
C PRO A 69 9.41 2.19 10.32
N THR A 70 9.08 3.43 9.98
CA THR A 70 7.76 4.04 10.18
C THR A 70 6.89 4.06 8.92
N GLY A 71 7.43 3.57 7.79
CA GLY A 71 6.78 3.54 6.47
C GLY A 71 5.61 2.55 6.35
N HIS A 72 4.82 2.38 7.41
CA HIS A 72 3.62 1.57 7.45
C HIS A 72 2.56 2.09 6.49
N GLY A 73 1.68 1.20 6.00
CA GLY A 73 0.67 1.56 5.01
C GLY A 73 -0.24 2.68 5.51
N GLU A 74 -0.66 2.60 6.76
CA GLU A 74 -1.51 3.57 7.45
C GLU A 74 -0.83 4.94 7.53
N ARG A 75 0.45 5.00 7.90
CA ARG A 75 1.20 6.26 8.00
C ARG A 75 1.35 6.92 6.62
N ARG A 76 1.70 6.13 5.61
CA ARG A 76 1.79 6.59 4.21
C ARG A 76 0.45 7.09 3.66
N LEU A 77 -0.68 6.49 4.07
CA LEU A 77 -2.01 6.95 3.65
C LEU A 77 -2.40 8.31 4.22
N VAL A 78 -1.96 8.61 5.45
CA VAL A 78 -2.22 9.91 6.11
C VAL A 78 -1.31 11.00 5.55
N ASP A 79 -0.03 10.70 5.34
CA ASP A 79 0.97 11.69 4.91
C ASP A 79 1.19 11.75 3.39
N TRP A 80 0.69 10.77 2.64
CA TRP A 80 0.85 10.62 1.18
C TRP A 80 2.30 10.48 0.65
N TYR A 81 3.27 9.98 1.43
CA TYR A 81 4.63 9.66 0.96
C TYR A 81 4.81 8.19 0.63
#